data_AF-A0A2D8UNJ4-F1
#
_entry.id   AF-A0A2D8UNJ4-F1
#
_cell.length_a   1.000
_cell.length_b   1.000
_cell.length_c   1.000
_cell.angle_alpha   90.00
_cell.angle_beta   90.00
_cell.angle_gamma   90.00
#
_symmetry.space_group_name_H-M   'P 1'
#
loop_
_entity.id
_entity.type
_entity.pdbx_description
1 polymer ?
#
loop_
_entity_poly.entity_id
_entity_poly.type
_entity_poly.pdbx_seq_one_letter_code
_entity_poly.pdbx_strand_id
1 'polypeptide(L)'
;MTMKKQLFLLISLISLQSCIHWEDDDVVYESNYNPIVQTREVFENSIELQSARPVSNAGKIYVKDQFLFINEKEEGFHIYNNQDPENPEAISFLKVPGATDLAIRGNTIFVHHYVDLLSIE
;
A
#
# COMPACT_ATOMS: atom_id res chain seq x y z
N MET A 1 -59.98 -21.25 4.33
CA MET A 1 -59.02 -20.69 3.34
C MET A 1 -57.86 -19.92 4.00
N THR A 2 -58.02 -19.42 5.22
CA THR A 2 -57.01 -18.67 6.01
C THR A 2 -55.88 -19.54 6.59
N MET A 3 -56.17 -20.75 7.10
CA MET A 3 -55.12 -21.65 7.65
C MET A 3 -54.09 -22.11 6.61
N LYS A 4 -54.48 -22.36 5.35
CA LYS A 4 -53.54 -22.73 4.27
C LYS A 4 -52.58 -21.59 3.92
N LYS A 5 -53.04 -20.33 3.97
CA LYS A 5 -52.19 -19.15 3.74
C LYS A 5 -51.21 -18.92 4.90
N GLN A 6 -51.64 -19.15 6.14
CA GLN A 6 -50.77 -19.09 7.32
C GLN A 6 -49.70 -20.19 7.31
N LEU A 7 -50.07 -21.41 6.89
CA LEU A 7 -49.13 -22.51 6.74
C LEU A 7 -48.08 -22.24 5.64
N PHE A 8 -48.51 -21.66 4.51
CA PHE A 8 -47.61 -21.29 3.42
C PHE A 8 -46.65 -20.16 3.84
N LEU A 9 -47.14 -19.18 4.59
CA LEU A 9 -46.32 -18.10 5.16
C LEU A 9 -45.28 -18.66 6.14
N LEU A 10 -45.67 -19.59 7.02
CA LEU A 10 -44.76 -20.20 7.99
C LEU A 10 -43.64 -21.00 7.29
N ILE A 11 -43.97 -21.76 6.25
CA ILE A 11 -42.99 -22.51 5.45
C ILE A 11 -42.02 -21.55 4.74
N SER A 12 -42.51 -20.42 4.22
CA SER A 12 -41.67 -19.39 3.59
C SER A 12 -40.69 -18.73 4.56
N LEU A 13 -41.06 -18.56 5.84
CA LEU A 13 -40.15 -18.03 6.86
C LEU A 13 -39.07 -19.04 7.27
N ILE A 14 -39.39 -20.34 7.24
CA ILE A 14 -38.42 -21.41 7.55
C ILE A 14 -37.39 -21.55 6.41
N SER A 15 -37.79 -21.32 5.16
CA SER A 15 -36.86 -21.32 4.01
C SER A 15 -35.90 -20.11 3.96
N LEU A 16 -36.09 -19.09 4.80
CA LEU A 16 -35.18 -17.94 4.92
C LEU A 16 -34.12 -18.12 6.01
N GLN A 17 -34.03 -19.30 6.64
CA GLN A 17 -32.97 -19.61 7.58
C GLN A 17 -31.70 -19.93 6.77
N SER A 18 -30.72 -19.02 6.81
CA SER A 18 -29.36 -19.33 6.32
C SER A 18 -28.75 -20.45 7.15
N CYS A 19 -27.90 -21.29 6.55
CA CYS A 19 -27.06 -22.20 7.32
C CYS A 19 -26.21 -21.40 8.31
N ILE A 20 -26.38 -21.68 9.60
CA ILE A 20 -25.44 -21.23 10.63
C ILE A 20 -24.22 -22.14 10.47
N HIS A 21 -23.12 -21.58 9.98
CA HIS A 21 -21.83 -22.25 9.95
C HIS A 21 -21.25 -22.18 11.35
N TRP A 22 -21.08 -23.33 12.00
CA TRP A 22 -20.55 -23.50 13.36
C TRP A 22 -19.12 -24.05 13.35
N GLU A 23 -18.37 -23.82 12.29
CA GLU A 23 -16.92 -24.02 12.35
C GLU A 23 -16.34 -22.70 12.85
N ASP A 24 -15.72 -22.76 14.04
CA ASP A 24 -14.77 -21.74 14.47
C ASP A 24 -13.58 -21.81 13.49
N ASP A 25 -13.71 -21.13 12.35
CA ASP A 25 -12.66 -20.98 11.34
C ASP A 25 -11.46 -20.18 11.84
N ASP A 26 -11.51 -19.70 13.08
CA ASP A 26 -10.42 -19.00 13.75
C ASP A 26 -9.38 -20.01 14.26
N VAL A 27 -8.77 -20.77 13.34
CA VAL A 27 -7.45 -21.33 13.58
C VAL A 27 -6.52 -20.13 13.74
N VAL A 28 -6.21 -19.78 14.99
CA VAL A 28 -5.23 -18.74 15.31
C VAL A 28 -3.87 -19.24 14.81
N TYR A 29 -3.52 -18.86 13.58
CA TYR A 29 -2.18 -19.06 13.07
C TYR A 29 -1.26 -18.11 13.85
N GLU A 30 -0.52 -18.66 14.81
CA GLU A 30 0.61 -17.93 15.38
C GLU A 30 1.62 -17.67 14.25
N SER A 31 1.91 -16.40 14.03
CA SER A 31 2.94 -16.00 13.08
C SER A 31 4.29 -16.53 13.54
N ASN A 32 5.03 -17.19 12.66
CA ASN A 32 6.44 -17.53 12.91
C ASN A 32 7.37 -16.30 12.90
N TYR A 33 6.83 -15.11 12.62
CA TYR A 33 7.58 -13.85 12.58
C TYR A 33 7.42 -13.07 13.87
N ASN A 34 8.54 -12.54 14.37
CA ASN A 34 8.54 -11.58 15.47
C ASN A 34 8.35 -10.16 14.90
N PRO A 35 7.42 -9.35 15.43
CA PRO A 35 7.25 -7.98 14.97
C PRO A 35 8.46 -7.13 15.34
N ILE A 36 8.94 -6.33 14.39
CA ILE A 36 9.90 -5.26 14.68
C ILE A 36 9.09 -4.03 15.08
N VAL A 37 9.28 -3.58 16.32
CA VAL A 37 8.53 -2.45 16.90
C VAL A 37 9.42 -1.23 17.08
N GLN A 38 8.85 -0.05 16.82
CA GLN A 38 9.50 1.25 17.04
C GLN A 38 8.46 2.31 17.40
N THR A 39 8.90 3.44 17.95
CA THR A 39 7.99 4.56 18.26
C THR A 39 7.53 5.25 16.97
N ARG A 40 6.35 5.86 17.01
CA ARG A 40 5.82 6.62 15.87
C ARG A 40 6.78 7.72 15.42
N GLU A 41 7.35 8.44 16.38
CA GLU A 41 8.32 9.51 16.14
C GLU A 41 9.56 9.01 15.38
N VAL A 42 10.16 7.89 15.78
CA VAL A 42 11.33 7.33 15.08
C VAL A 42 10.95 6.87 13.68
N PHE A 43 9.76 6.29 13.51
CA PHE A 43 9.27 5.84 12.21
C PHE A 43 9.06 7.00 11.22
N GLU A 44 8.40 8.07 11.66
CA GLU A 44 8.15 9.25 10.81
C GLU A 44 9.44 9.99 10.47
N ASN A 45 10.39 10.06 11.41
CA ASN A 45 11.70 10.66 11.19
C ASN A 45 12.65 9.78 10.32
N SER A 46 12.22 8.59 9.89
CA SER A 46 13.02 7.74 9.00
C SER A 46 12.94 8.15 7.52
N ILE A 47 11.97 9.01 7.18
CA ILE A 47 11.73 9.55 5.85
C ILE A 47 12.55 10.83 5.68
N GLU A 48 13.39 10.87 4.65
CA GLU A 48 14.28 12.01 4.44
C GLU A 48 14.59 12.25 2.95
N LEU A 49 14.74 13.53 2.59
CA LEU A 49 15.26 13.92 1.28
C LEU A 49 16.79 14.05 1.38
N GLN A 50 17.50 13.21 0.65
CA GLN A 50 18.96 13.16 0.62
C GLN A 50 19.49 13.70 -0.71
N SER A 51 20.78 13.99 -0.74
CA SER A 51 21.51 14.28 -1.98
C SER A 51 21.42 13.10 -2.95
N ALA A 52 21.45 13.40 -4.25
CA ALA A 52 21.48 12.38 -5.29
C ALA A 52 22.62 11.37 -5.06
N ARG A 53 22.32 10.10 -5.32
CA ARG A 53 23.28 8.99 -5.27
C ARG A 53 23.08 8.07 -6.48
N PRO A 54 24.08 7.26 -6.85
CA PRO A 54 23.92 6.30 -7.93
C PRO A 54 22.81 5.28 -7.66
N VAL A 55 22.09 4.88 -8.70
CA VAL A 55 21.13 3.78 -8.67
C VAL A 55 21.88 2.45 -8.54
N SER A 56 21.46 1.59 -7.62
CA SER A 56 22.10 0.29 -7.36
C SER A 56 21.22 -0.90 -7.74
N ASN A 57 20.02 -0.99 -7.16
CA ASN A 57 19.05 -2.08 -7.33
C ASN A 57 17.69 -1.51 -7.75
N ALA A 58 17.65 -1.07 -9.01
CA ALA A 58 16.47 -0.46 -9.60
C ALA A 58 15.22 -1.37 -9.53
N GLY A 59 14.11 -0.75 -9.18
CA GLY A 59 12.76 -1.30 -9.25
C GLY A 59 11.96 -0.69 -10.40
N LYS A 60 10.72 -0.27 -10.09
CA LYS A 60 9.84 0.39 -11.07
C LYS A 60 10.29 1.83 -11.36
N ILE A 61 9.98 2.29 -12.57
CA ILE A 61 10.25 3.65 -13.05
C ILE A 61 8.93 4.34 -13.31
N TYR A 62 8.80 5.57 -12.86
CA TYR A 62 7.63 6.42 -13.03
C TYR A 62 8.04 7.72 -13.69
N VAL A 63 7.20 8.23 -14.58
CA VAL A 63 7.38 9.52 -15.24
C VAL A 63 6.23 10.42 -14.86
N LYS A 64 6.53 11.63 -14.39
CA LYS A 64 5.53 12.69 -14.20
C LYS A 64 6.12 14.00 -14.67
N ASP A 65 5.45 14.62 -15.63
CA ASP A 65 5.87 15.87 -16.24
C ASP A 65 7.33 15.75 -16.74
N GLN A 66 8.25 16.53 -16.18
CA GLN A 66 9.67 16.51 -16.52
C GLN A 66 10.50 15.75 -15.47
N PHE A 67 9.89 14.90 -14.65
CA PHE A 67 10.60 14.16 -13.61
C PHE A 67 10.52 12.64 -13.83
N LEU A 68 11.62 11.96 -13.53
CA LEU A 68 11.65 10.52 -13.36
C LEU A 68 11.79 10.18 -11.88
N PHE A 69 11.03 9.18 -11.46
CA PHE A 69 11.17 8.56 -10.15
C PHE A 69 11.58 7.11 -10.36
N ILE A 70 12.77 6.74 -9.91
CA ILE A 70 13.30 5.39 -10.04
C ILE A 70 13.32 4.78 -8.65
N ASN A 71 12.57 3.70 -8.44
CA ASN A 71 12.58 3.00 -7.15
C ASN A 71 13.95 2.36 -6.91
N GLU A 72 14.49 2.58 -5.72
CA GLU A 72 15.54 1.75 -5.11
C GLU A 72 14.84 0.79 -4.16
N LYS A 73 14.87 -0.52 -4.45
CA LYS A 73 14.00 -1.49 -3.77
C LYS A 73 14.14 -1.41 -2.26
N GLU A 74 13.02 -1.19 -1.57
CA GLU A 74 12.93 -1.10 -0.11
C GLU A 74 13.75 0.04 0.52
N GLU A 75 14.28 0.98 -0.28
CA GLU A 75 15.06 2.12 0.22
C GLU A 75 14.41 3.46 -0.10
N GLY A 76 13.70 3.59 -1.24
CA GLY A 76 13.04 4.84 -1.63
C GLY A 76 13.01 5.10 -3.14
N PHE A 77 13.13 6.37 -3.53
CA PHE A 77 13.04 6.81 -4.92
C PHE A 77 14.13 7.82 -5.26
N HIS A 78 14.88 7.52 -6.33
CA HIS A 78 15.74 8.50 -6.98
C HIS A 78 14.91 9.44 -7.83
N ILE A 79 15.16 10.74 -7.73
CA ILE A 79 14.45 11.79 -8.46
C ILE A 79 15.40 12.41 -9.47
N TYR A 80 15.01 12.39 -10.74
CA TYR A 80 15.77 12.98 -11.84
C TYR A 80 14.96 14.07 -12.54
N ASN A 81 15.65 15.12 -12.98
CA ASN A 81 15.16 15.99 -14.04
C ASN A 81 15.28 15.25 -15.37
N ASN A 82 14.20 15.19 -16.11
CA ASN A 82 14.05 14.50 -17.38
C ASN A 82 13.47 15.44 -18.45
N GLN A 83 13.82 16.73 -18.35
CA GLN A 83 13.52 17.72 -19.38
C GLN A 83 14.20 17.38 -20.71
N ASP A 84 15.42 16.83 -20.65
CA ASP A 84 16.10 16.17 -21.77
C ASP A 84 16.15 14.65 -21.52
N PRO A 85 15.27 13.85 -22.18
CA PRO A 85 15.23 12.40 -21.99
C PRO A 85 16.50 11.66 -22.45
N GLU A 86 17.33 12.27 -23.30
CA GLU A 86 18.60 11.67 -23.72
C GLU A 86 19.69 11.86 -22.65
N ASN A 87 19.51 12.82 -21.74
CA ASN A 87 20.45 13.14 -20.68
C ASN A 87 19.74 13.55 -19.36
N PRO A 88 19.09 12.60 -18.65
CA PRO A 88 18.43 12.88 -17.38
C PRO A 88 19.44 13.23 -16.28
N GLU A 89 19.14 14.26 -15.49
CA GLU A 89 20.01 14.78 -14.44
C GLU A 89 19.51 14.38 -13.05
N ALA A 90 20.36 13.76 -12.23
CA ALA A 90 19.99 13.36 -10.88
C ALA A 90 19.82 14.59 -9.96
N ILE A 91 18.68 14.70 -9.28
CA ILE A 91 18.35 15.83 -8.38
C ILE A 91 18.59 15.42 -6.92
N SER A 92 17.94 14.33 -6.49
CA SER A 92 17.90 13.93 -5.09
C SER A 92 17.49 12.47 -4.93
N PHE A 93 17.62 11.96 -3.71
CA PHE A 93 17.10 10.66 -3.32
C PHE A 93 16.10 10.84 -2.17
N LEU A 94 14.84 10.48 -2.40
CA LEU A 94 13.82 10.43 -1.37
C LEU A 94 13.91 9.07 -0.67
N LYS A 95 14.48 9.04 0.52
CA LYS A 95 14.57 7.83 1.34
C LYS A 95 13.22 7.57 2.01
N VAL A 96 12.67 6.41 1.73
CA VAL A 96 11.46 5.87 2.35
C VAL A 96 11.71 4.38 2.55
N PRO A 97 12.20 3.96 3.74
CA PRO A 97 12.54 2.56 3.98
C PRO A 97 11.33 1.65 3.75
N GLY A 98 11.50 0.49 3.13
CA GLY A 98 10.39 -0.41 2.79
C GLY A 98 9.49 0.07 1.65
N ALA A 99 9.87 1.14 0.94
CA ALA A 99 9.10 1.59 -0.21
C ALA A 99 9.27 0.67 -1.42
N THR A 100 8.13 0.26 -1.96
CA THR A 100 8.06 -0.63 -3.14
C THR A 100 7.48 0.07 -4.36
N ASP A 101 6.51 0.95 -4.14
CA ASP A 101 5.68 1.54 -5.20
C ASP A 101 5.23 2.96 -4.87
N LEU A 102 4.92 3.72 -5.93
CA LEU A 102 4.28 5.01 -5.81
C LEU A 102 3.11 5.17 -6.79
N ALA A 103 2.22 6.09 -6.47
CA ALA A 103 1.18 6.60 -7.36
C ALA A 103 1.18 8.12 -7.30
N ILE A 104 0.82 8.80 -8.39
CA ILE A 104 0.86 10.26 -8.47
C ILE A 104 -0.53 10.76 -8.87
N ARG A 105 -1.09 11.69 -8.09
CA ARG A 105 -2.36 12.35 -8.40
C ARG A 105 -2.21 13.85 -8.23
N GLY A 106 -2.31 14.59 -9.35
CA GLY A 106 -2.03 16.02 -9.35
C GLY A 106 -0.56 16.27 -8.97
N ASN A 107 -0.35 16.95 -7.84
CA ASN A 107 0.96 17.23 -7.29
C ASN A 107 1.36 16.27 -6.16
N THR A 108 0.43 15.46 -5.66
CA THR A 108 0.69 14.57 -4.54
C THR A 108 1.26 13.24 -5.01
N ILE A 109 2.38 12.83 -4.42
CA ILE A 109 2.98 11.50 -4.57
C ILE A 109 2.54 10.66 -3.36
N PHE A 110 1.93 9.52 -3.64
CA PHE A 110 1.57 8.50 -2.67
C PHE A 110 2.59 7.38 -2.71
N VAL A 111 3.24 7.08 -1.60
CA VAL A 111 4.28 6.05 -1.50
C VAL A 111 3.83 4.95 -0.54
N HIS A 112 3.90 3.71 -0.97
CA HIS A 112 3.73 2.57 -0.05
C HIS A 112 4.90 2.55 0.94
N HIS A 113 4.61 2.55 2.25
CA HIS A 113 5.62 2.65 3.31
C HIS A 113 5.31 1.68 4.46
N TYR A 114 5.76 0.41 4.34
CA TYR A 114 5.44 -0.67 5.28
C TYR A 114 3.94 -0.80 5.59
N VAL A 115 3.50 -0.25 6.73
CA VAL A 115 2.13 -0.30 7.23
C VAL A 115 1.33 0.96 6.89
N ASP A 116 2.00 1.98 6.36
CA ASP A 116 1.44 3.29 6.03
C ASP A 116 1.37 3.54 4.51
N LEU A 117 0.52 4.49 4.13
CA LEU A 117 0.56 5.16 2.82
C LEU A 117 1.00 6.61 3.04
N LEU A 118 2.20 6.95 2.59
CA LEU A 118 2.78 8.28 2.72
C LEU A 118 2.27 9.19 1.59
N SER A 119 1.89 10.42 1.91
CA SER A 119 1.55 11.47 0.92
C SER A 119 2.57 12.62 0.99
N ILE A 120 3.15 12.98 -0.15
CA ILE A 120 4.15 14.05 -0.30
C ILE A 120 3.66 15.04 -1.35
N GLU A 121 3.75 16.35 -1.07
CA GLU A 121 3.34 17.45 -1.97
C GLU A 121 4.53 18.31 -2.41
#